data_AF-A0AAE5CR23-F1
#
_entry.id   AF-A0AAE5CR23-F1
#
_cell.length_a   1.000
_cell.length_b   1.000
_cell.length_c   1.000
_cell.angle_alpha   90.00
_cell.angle_beta   90.00
_cell.angle_gamma   90.00
#
_symmetry.space_group_name_H-M   'P 1'
#
loop_
_entity.id
_entity.type
_entity.pdbx_description
1 polymer ?
#
loop_
_entity_poly.entity_id
_entity_poly.type
_entity_poly.pdbx_seq_one_letter_code
_entity_poly.pdbx_strand_id
1 'polypeptide(L)'
;MGRCTETKVASICSSAPSEFLSTVALKHSDAILKRNLRIIQDNLRLPEEFFNRYPGLFVFNRPMAGPVAFIKMNIDMPIGEFCDAMVAEKGVLLLPADVFSYEGQYFRMGFGRRSFPECLAKFEEYLVEKQYV
;
A
#
# COMPACT_ATOMS: atom_id res chain seq x y z
N MET A 1 -17.45 -7.96 48.73
CA MET A 1 -17.91 -7.03 47.66
C MET A 1 -16.79 -6.91 46.61
N GLY A 2 -16.58 -7.97 45.82
CA GLY A 2 -15.53 -7.99 44.79
C GLY A 2 -16.05 -7.31 43.52
N ARG A 3 -15.33 -6.29 43.03
CA ARG A 3 -15.66 -5.60 41.78
C ARG A 3 -15.49 -6.57 40.61
N CYS A 4 -16.53 -6.67 39.78
CA CYS A 4 -16.50 -7.37 38.50
C CYS A 4 -15.26 -6.94 37.71
N THR A 5 -14.39 -7.91 37.46
CA THR A 5 -13.27 -7.81 36.52
C THR A 5 -13.82 -7.53 35.12
N GLU A 6 -13.31 -6.49 34.47
CA GLU A 6 -13.71 -6.03 33.13
C GLU A 6 -13.44 -7.07 32.04
N THR A 7 -14.42 -7.92 31.76
CA THR A 7 -14.39 -8.79 30.58
C THR A 7 -14.77 -7.95 29.35
N LYS A 8 -13.78 -7.40 28.64
CA LYS A 8 -13.99 -6.79 27.32
C LYS A 8 -14.34 -7.90 26.31
N VAL A 9 -15.62 -8.09 26.00
CA VAL A 9 -16.04 -8.94 24.87
C VAL A 9 -15.91 -8.12 23.59
N ALA A 10 -15.13 -8.61 22.62
CA ALA A 10 -14.76 -7.86 21.42
C ALA A 10 -15.90 -7.74 20.37
N SER A 11 -16.75 -8.76 20.24
CA SER A 11 -17.91 -8.81 19.33
C SER A 11 -18.82 -9.97 19.71
N ILE A 12 -20.14 -9.83 19.53
CA ILE A 12 -21.13 -10.92 19.72
C ILE A 12 -21.33 -11.69 18.41
N CYS A 13 -21.69 -11.00 17.33
CA CYS A 13 -21.81 -11.55 15.98
C CYS A 13 -21.66 -10.45 14.91
N SER A 14 -21.48 -10.87 13.65
CA SER A 14 -21.50 -9.94 12.51
C SER A 14 -22.94 -9.53 12.18
N SER A 15 -23.10 -8.39 11.49
CA SER A 15 -24.44 -7.99 11.04
C SER A 15 -24.96 -8.92 9.95
N ALA A 16 -26.25 -9.29 10.01
CA ALA A 16 -26.88 -10.19 9.05
C ALA A 16 -26.68 -9.76 7.57
N PRO A 17 -26.74 -8.45 7.20
CA PRO A 17 -26.43 -8.04 5.83
C PRO A 17 -24.98 -8.32 5.41
N SER A 18 -24.02 -8.16 6.33
CA SER A 18 -22.60 -8.45 6.06
C SER A 18 -22.36 -9.94 5.84
N GLU A 19 -23.02 -10.79 6.64
CA GLU A 19 -22.96 -12.25 6.48
C GLU A 19 -23.55 -12.71 5.15
N PHE A 20 -24.70 -12.15 4.77
CA PHE A 20 -25.31 -12.42 3.47
C PHE A 20 -24.39 -12.02 2.31
N LEU A 21 -23.89 -10.78 2.31
CA LEU A 21 -22.99 -10.30 1.26
C LEU A 21 -21.67 -11.08 1.21
N SER A 22 -21.11 -11.45 2.36
CA SER A 22 -19.90 -12.27 2.44
C SER A 22 -20.13 -13.67 1.86
N THR A 23 -21.30 -14.26 2.13
CA THR A 23 -21.69 -15.56 1.55
C THR A 23 -21.78 -15.48 0.03
N VAL A 24 -22.41 -14.42 -0.50
CA VAL A 24 -22.46 -14.19 -1.96
C VAL A 24 -21.05 -14.00 -2.53
N ALA A 25 -20.20 -13.20 -1.88
CA ALA A 25 -18.83 -12.98 -2.32
C ALA A 25 -18.00 -14.28 -2.34
N LEU A 26 -18.14 -15.13 -1.32
CA LEU A 26 -17.45 -16.43 -1.24
C LEU A 26 -17.91 -17.40 -2.33
N LYS A 27 -19.21 -17.45 -2.62
CA LYS A 27 -19.77 -18.26 -3.72
C LYS A 27 -19.28 -17.84 -5.11
N HIS A 28 -18.88 -16.58 -5.27
CA HIS A 28 -18.32 -16.03 -6.51
C HIS A 28 -16.83 -15.65 -6.38
N SER A 29 -16.13 -16.25 -5.42
CA SER A 29 -14.76 -15.89 -5.05
C SER A 29 -13.79 -16.00 -6.23
N ASP A 30 -13.91 -17.02 -7.07
CA ASP A 30 -13.06 -17.19 -8.26
C ASP A 30 -13.11 -15.99 -9.21
N ALA A 31 -14.30 -15.42 -9.45
CA ALA A 31 -14.46 -14.27 -10.32
C ALA A 31 -13.81 -13.01 -9.70
N ILE A 32 -13.99 -12.83 -8.38
CA ILE A 32 -13.41 -11.70 -7.63
C ILE A 32 -11.88 -11.81 -7.60
N LEU A 33 -11.35 -12.99 -7.30
CA LEU A 33 -9.92 -13.28 -7.27
C LEU A 33 -9.30 -13.08 -8.65
N LYS A 34 -9.88 -13.67 -9.71
CA LYS A 34 -9.39 -13.51 -11.08
C LYS A 34 -9.32 -12.05 -11.50
N ARG A 35 -10.35 -11.25 -11.18
CA ARG A 35 -10.36 -9.82 -11.46
C ARG A 35 -9.24 -9.07 -10.71
N ASN A 36 -9.09 -9.33 -9.41
CA ASN A 36 -8.11 -8.61 -8.59
C ASN A 36 -6.67 -9.03 -8.94
N LEU A 37 -6.43 -10.31 -9.19
CA LEU A 37 -5.14 -10.82 -9.65
C LEU A 37 -4.73 -10.19 -10.98
N ARG A 38 -5.66 -10.06 -11.93
CA ARG A 38 -5.39 -9.36 -13.19
C ARG A 38 -4.94 -7.92 -12.96
N ILE A 39 -5.65 -7.16 -12.13
CA ILE A 39 -5.27 -5.77 -11.80
C ILE A 39 -3.85 -5.71 -11.21
N ILE A 40 -3.54 -6.58 -10.26
CA ILE A 40 -2.22 -6.61 -9.60
C ILE A 40 -1.14 -6.99 -10.61
N GLN A 41 -1.35 -8.03 -11.41
CA GLN A 41 -0.38 -8.50 -12.41
C GLN A 41 -0.11 -7.46 -13.50
N ASP A 42 -1.16 -6.80 -13.98
CA ASP A 42 -1.04 -5.72 -14.97
C ASP A 42 -0.26 -4.54 -14.38
N ASN A 43 -0.53 -4.18 -13.11
CA ASN A 43 0.16 -3.08 -12.44
C ASN A 43 1.61 -3.40 -12.08
N LEU A 44 1.97 -4.64 -11.74
CA LEU A 44 3.31 -5.00 -11.24
C LEU A 44 4.44 -4.82 -12.26
N ARG A 45 4.15 -4.71 -13.55
CA ARG A 45 5.16 -4.45 -14.60
C ARG A 45 5.68 -3.01 -14.56
N LEU A 46 4.79 -2.05 -14.31
CA LEU A 46 5.09 -0.62 -14.29
C LEU A 46 6.11 -0.19 -13.21
N PRO A 47 5.98 -0.59 -11.93
CA PRO A 47 6.93 -0.19 -10.89
C PRO A 47 8.30 -0.82 -11.11
N GLU A 48 8.37 -2.03 -11.67
CA GLU A 48 9.63 -2.70 -11.98
C GLU A 48 10.45 -1.91 -13.00
N GLU A 49 9.82 -1.48 -14.09
CA GLU A 49 10.44 -0.56 -15.07
C GLU A 49 10.78 0.80 -14.42
N PHE A 50 9.86 1.36 -13.63
CA PHE A 50 10.05 2.64 -12.96
C PHE A 50 11.26 2.66 -12.02
N PHE A 51 11.34 1.72 -11.08
CA PHE A 51 12.41 1.71 -10.07
C PHE A 51 13.76 1.35 -10.68
N ASN A 52 13.79 0.53 -11.73
CA ASN A 52 15.01 0.21 -12.46
C ASN A 52 15.62 1.41 -13.20
N ARG A 53 14.85 2.48 -13.48
CA ARG A 53 15.40 3.74 -14.03
C ARG A 53 16.21 4.53 -13.02
N TYR A 54 15.98 4.34 -11.72
CA TYR A 54 16.60 5.11 -10.64
C TYR A 54 17.24 4.19 -9.57
N PRO A 55 18.19 3.31 -9.94
CA PRO A 55 18.74 2.29 -9.04
C PRO A 55 19.57 2.87 -7.88
N GLY A 56 20.05 4.12 -8.00
CA GLY A 56 20.72 4.82 -6.90
C GLY A 56 19.76 5.32 -5.83
N LEU A 57 18.53 5.68 -6.22
CA LEU A 57 17.52 6.23 -5.32
C LEU A 57 16.65 5.14 -4.69
N PHE A 58 16.31 4.08 -5.44
CA PHE A 58 15.39 3.06 -4.95
C PHE A 58 16.03 1.67 -4.90
N VAL A 59 15.67 0.91 -3.87
CA VAL A 59 15.87 -0.55 -3.84
C VAL A 59 14.49 -1.20 -3.89
N PHE A 60 14.16 -1.77 -5.06
CA PHE A 60 12.88 -2.41 -5.28
C PHE A 60 12.94 -3.90 -4.94
N ASN A 61 12.21 -4.29 -3.91
CA ASN A 61 12.00 -5.70 -3.56
C ASN A 61 10.69 -6.17 -4.19
N ARG A 62 10.79 -6.87 -5.33
CA ARG A 62 9.61 -7.41 -6.02
C ARG A 62 8.82 -8.31 -5.06
N PRO A 63 7.51 -8.09 -4.87
CA PRO A 63 6.73 -8.93 -3.99
C PRO A 63 6.53 -10.31 -4.63
N MET A 64 6.85 -11.37 -3.89
CA MET A 64 6.61 -12.75 -4.32
C MET A 64 5.13 -13.11 -4.31
N ALA A 65 4.37 -12.50 -3.41
CA ALA A 65 2.93 -12.66 -3.28
C ALA A 65 2.29 -11.38 -2.72
N GLY A 66 1.01 -11.20 -3.00
CA GLY A 66 0.21 -10.09 -2.51
C GLY A 66 0.33 -8.79 -3.34
N PRO A 67 -0.50 -7.78 -3.03
CA PRO A 67 -0.60 -6.57 -3.82
C PRO A 67 0.27 -5.42 -3.29
N VAL A 68 1.27 -5.68 -2.45
CA VAL A 68 2.01 -4.64 -1.73
C VAL A 68 3.49 -4.97 -1.71
N ALA A 69 4.35 -3.95 -1.86
CA ALA A 69 5.78 -4.05 -1.64
C ALA A 69 6.26 -2.98 -0.65
N PHE A 70 7.41 -3.26 -0.06
CA PHE A 70 8.14 -2.35 0.80
C PHE A 70 9.42 -1.92 0.07
N ILE A 71 9.46 -0.66 -0.34
CA ILE A 71 10.51 -0.11 -1.19
C ILE A 71 11.42 0.74 -0.33
N LYS A 72 12.74 0.55 -0.48
CA LYS A 72 13.72 1.44 0.13
C LYS A 72 13.92 2.67 -0.74
N MET A 73 14.02 3.83 -0.13
CA MET A 73 14.38 5.08 -0.77
C MET A 73 15.62 5.66 -0.11
N ASN A 74 16.66 5.96 -0.87
CA ASN A 74 17.92 6.50 -0.35
C ASN A 74 17.86 8.04 -0.38
N ILE A 75 17.23 8.63 0.63
CA ILE A 75 17.13 10.08 0.83
C ILE A 75 17.62 10.47 2.23
N ASP A 76 18.08 11.72 2.34
CA ASP A 76 18.53 12.29 3.62
C ASP A 76 17.34 12.75 4.48
N MET A 77 16.23 13.13 3.84
CA MET A 77 14.98 13.49 4.53
C MET A 77 14.34 12.25 5.17
N PRO A 78 13.76 12.37 6.38
CA PRO A 78 12.95 11.29 6.95
C PRO A 78 11.78 10.89 6.05
N ILE A 79 11.59 9.58 5.84
CA ILE A 79 10.57 9.07 4.92
C ILE A 79 9.14 9.46 5.31
N GLY A 80 8.86 9.66 6.60
CA GLY A 80 7.59 10.18 7.09
C GLY A 80 7.28 11.57 6.52
N GLU A 81 8.23 12.50 6.63
CA GLU A 81 8.09 13.87 6.10
C GLU A 81 7.92 13.88 4.59
N PHE A 82 8.67 13.01 3.88
CA PHE A 82 8.49 12.83 2.45
C PHE A 82 7.07 12.36 2.09
N CYS A 83 6.54 11.36 2.81
CA CYS A 83 5.18 10.85 2.57
C CYS A 83 4.11 11.91 2.84
N ASP A 84 4.28 12.71 3.89
CA ASP A 84 3.34 13.79 4.24
C ASP A 84 3.35 14.90 3.18
N ALA A 85 4.53 15.34 2.74
CA ALA A 85 4.67 16.33 1.67
C ALA A 85 4.07 15.81 0.35
N MET A 86 4.30 14.55 0.04
CA MET A 86 3.77 13.92 -1.17
C MET A 86 2.23 13.89 -1.20
N VAL A 87 1.59 13.58 -0.08
CA VAL A 87 0.13 13.62 0.05
C VAL A 87 -0.37 15.05 -0.11
N ALA A 88 0.27 16.02 0.55
CA ALA A 88 -0.15 17.42 0.52
C ALA A 88 -0.04 18.03 -0.89
N GLU A 89 1.03 17.73 -1.62
CA GLU A 89 1.31 18.39 -2.91
C GLU A 89 0.70 17.67 -4.12
N LYS A 90 0.73 16.33 -4.14
CA LYS A 90 0.28 15.55 -5.32
C LYS A 90 -0.93 14.66 -5.05
N GLY A 91 -1.37 14.55 -3.78
CA GLY A 91 -2.50 13.69 -3.39
C GLY A 91 -2.17 12.19 -3.48
N VAL A 92 -0.90 11.81 -3.44
CA VAL A 92 -0.46 10.41 -3.49
C VAL A 92 -0.10 9.94 -2.08
N LEU A 93 -0.87 8.97 -1.58
CA LEU A 93 -0.67 8.40 -0.23
C LEU A 93 0.23 7.17 -0.27
N LEU A 94 1.38 7.31 0.38
CA LEU A 94 2.27 6.21 0.75
C LEU A 94 2.25 6.05 2.27
N LEU A 95 2.59 4.86 2.76
CA LEU A 95 2.76 4.65 4.21
C LEU A 95 4.25 4.53 4.54
N PRO A 96 4.80 5.38 5.41
CA PRO A 96 6.20 5.30 5.81
C PRO A 96 6.46 4.10 6.73
N ALA A 97 7.74 3.72 6.83
CA ALA A 97 8.23 2.62 7.68
C ALA A 97 7.87 2.78 9.15
N ASP A 98 7.77 4.02 9.63
CA ASP A 98 7.50 4.36 11.03
C ASP A 98 6.18 3.75 11.54
N VAL A 99 5.17 3.63 10.64
CA VAL A 99 3.88 2.98 10.95
C VAL A 99 4.04 1.50 11.27
N PHE A 100 5.11 0.87 10.79
CA PHE A 100 5.44 -0.54 11.02
C PHE A 100 6.48 -0.73 12.12
N SER A 101 6.86 0.33 12.84
CA SER A 101 7.96 0.32 13.82
C SER A 101 9.25 -0.26 13.23
N TYR A 102 9.48 0.00 11.93
CA TYR A 102 10.64 -0.47 11.20
C TYR A 102 11.60 0.69 10.97
N GLU A 103 12.87 0.50 11.31
CA GLU A 103 13.89 1.53 11.14
C GLU A 103 14.35 1.63 9.68
N GLY A 104 14.50 2.86 9.20
CA GLY A 104 15.11 3.16 7.91
C GLY A 104 14.14 3.79 6.90
N GLN A 105 14.69 4.15 5.75
CA GLN A 105 14.00 4.93 4.72
C GLN A 105 13.22 4.01 3.80
N TYR A 106 12.08 3.50 4.28
CA TYR A 106 11.20 2.63 3.51
C TYR A 106 9.77 3.15 3.48
N PHE A 107 9.07 2.84 2.40
CA PHE A 107 7.65 3.09 2.30
C PHE A 107 6.91 1.90 1.68
N ARG A 108 5.65 1.76 2.07
CA ARG A 108 4.74 0.73 1.56
C ARG A 108 3.98 1.25 0.36
N MET A 109 4.14 0.59 -0.78
CA MET A 109 3.40 0.87 -2.01
C MET A 109 2.45 -0.29 -2.35
N GLY A 110 1.21 0.05 -2.70
CA GLY A 110 0.19 -0.92 -3.08
C GLY A 110 -0.12 -0.90 -4.58
N PHE A 111 -0.16 -2.07 -5.19
CA PHE A 111 -0.42 -2.31 -6.62
C PHE A 111 -1.85 -2.79 -6.91
N GLY A 112 -2.73 -2.82 -5.91
CA GLY A 112 -4.08 -3.39 -6.04
C GLY A 112 -5.14 -2.46 -6.66
N ARG A 113 -4.80 -1.21 -6.98
CA ARG A 113 -5.77 -0.20 -7.48
C ARG A 113 -5.64 0.01 -8.97
N ARG A 114 -6.77 0.26 -9.65
CA ARG A 114 -6.79 0.58 -11.09
C ARG A 114 -6.16 1.94 -11.41
N SER A 115 -6.20 2.88 -10.48
CA SER A 115 -5.57 4.19 -10.60
C SER A 115 -4.05 4.17 -10.36
N PHE A 116 -3.45 2.98 -10.19
CA PHE A 116 -2.02 2.87 -9.92
C PHE A 116 -1.13 3.55 -10.98
N PRO A 117 -1.37 3.40 -12.30
CA PRO A 117 -0.52 4.06 -13.31
C PRO A 117 -0.54 5.59 -13.18
N GLU A 118 -1.72 6.18 -12.93
CA GLU A 118 -1.88 7.62 -12.73
C GLU A 118 -1.17 8.10 -11.47
N CYS A 119 -1.26 7.33 -10.37
CA CYS A 119 -0.54 7.64 -9.14
C CYS A 119 0.97 7.51 -9.30
N LEU A 120 1.46 6.55 -10.08
CA LEU A 120 2.89 6.36 -10.35
C LEU A 120 3.45 7.51 -11.19
N ALA A 121 2.69 8.00 -12.18
CA ALA A 121 3.08 9.17 -12.98
C ALA A 121 3.20 10.43 -12.12
N LYS A 122 2.21 10.70 -11.24
CA LYS A 122 2.29 11.80 -10.27
C LYS A 122 3.44 11.64 -9.28
N PHE A 123 3.77 10.39 -8.93
CA PHE A 123 4.91 10.10 -8.08
C PHE A 123 6.22 10.49 -8.76
N GLU A 124 6.40 10.11 -10.02
CA GLU A 124 7.56 10.51 -10.82
C GLU A 124 7.66 12.03 -10.99
N GLU A 125 6.55 12.69 -11.32
CA GLU A 125 6.47 14.14 -11.47
C GLU A 125 6.99 14.87 -10.22
N TYR A 126 6.58 14.40 -9.04
CA TYR A 126 7.06 14.96 -7.77
C TYR A 126 8.58 14.81 -7.60
N LEU A 127 9.14 13.65 -7.94
CA LEU A 127 10.57 13.41 -7.80
C LEU A 127 11.39 14.33 -8.73
N VAL A 128 10.91 14.55 -9.95
CA VAL A 128 11.54 15.45 -10.92
C VAL A 128 11.47 16.90 -10.44
N GLU A 129 10.30 17.35 -9.97
CA GLU A 129 10.11 18.72 -9.47
C GLU A 129 10.99 19.04 -8.25
N LYS A 130 11.18 18.06 -7.37
CA LYS A 130 12.01 18.19 -6.16
C LYS A 130 13.48 17.81 -6.39
N GLN A 131 13.86 17.48 -7.62
CA GLN A 131 15.24 17.14 -8.03
C GLN A 131 15.83 15.92 -7.30
N TYR A 132 15.00 14.93 -6.97
CA TYR A 132 15.47 13.64 -6.47
C TYR A 132 16.00 12.73 -7.59
N VAL A 133 15.52 12.95 -8.82
CA VAL A 133 15.88 12.21 -10.04
C VAL A 133 16.14 13.15 -11.21
#